data_AF-A0A382R169-F1
#
_entry.id   AF-A0A382R169-F1
#
_cell.length_a   1.000
_cell.length_b   1.000
_cell.length_c   1.000
_cell.angle_alpha   90.00
_cell.angle_beta   90.00
_cell.angle_gamma   90.00
#
_symmetry.space_group_name_H-M   'P 1'
#
loop_
_entity.id
_entity.type
_entity.pdbx_description
1 polymer ?
#
loop_
_entity_poly.entity_id
_entity_poly.type
_entity_poly.pdbx_seq_one_letter_code
_entity_poly.pdbx_strand_id
1 'polypeptide(L)'
;MPGRQAPAVHVTARQEELLRKLVRGTTIPQRLAVRAQIVLLAAAGHSSEQIVGKLVVTRPMVRKWRRRWSASQDQLRVVEGEESDSAVQSRICEILADAPRCGRPSDISPEQILEIIAIACEDPETAQRPFSHWTPGEVARESVRRGIIESISTRSVDRFLKGDRS
;
A
#
# COMPACT_ATOMS: atom_id res chain seq x y z
N MET A 1 -23.86 11.17 24.14
CA MET A 1 -22.54 10.53 24.41
C MET A 1 -21.45 11.40 23.79
N PRO A 2 -20.52 11.99 24.56
CA PRO A 2 -19.40 12.71 23.98
C PRO A 2 -18.56 11.70 23.19
N GLY A 3 -18.52 11.85 21.86
CA GLY A 3 -17.84 10.91 20.98
C GLY A 3 -16.33 10.89 21.27
N ARG A 4 -15.78 9.68 21.43
CA ARG A 4 -14.34 9.38 21.61
C ARG A 4 -13.46 10.42 20.89
N GLN A 5 -12.81 11.29 21.65
CA GLN A 5 -11.97 12.36 21.09
C GLN A 5 -10.80 11.75 20.30
N ALA A 6 -10.42 12.38 19.20
CA ALA A 6 -9.22 12.00 18.48
C ALA A 6 -7.99 12.39 19.32
N PRO A 7 -6.88 11.62 19.28
CA PRO A 7 -5.69 11.92 20.08
C PRO A 7 -5.17 13.34 19.79
N ALA A 8 -4.48 13.90 20.80
CA ALA A 8 -3.71 15.13 20.64
C ALA A 8 -2.62 14.91 19.59
N VAL A 9 -2.44 15.91 18.74
CA VAL A 9 -1.42 15.92 17.68
C VAL A 9 -0.34 16.87 18.16
N HIS A 10 0.88 16.35 18.29
CA HIS A 10 2.06 17.16 18.58
C HIS A 10 2.90 17.27 17.31
N VAL A 11 3.46 18.45 17.09
CA VAL A 11 4.42 18.72 16.00
C VAL A 11 5.55 19.57 16.55
N THR A 12 6.78 19.32 16.11
CA THR A 12 7.91 20.20 16.39
C THR A 12 7.86 21.43 15.47
N ALA A 13 8.61 22.49 15.80
CA ALA A 13 8.73 23.67 14.93
C ALA A 13 9.25 23.30 13.52
N ARG A 14 10.19 22.34 13.46
CA ARG A 14 10.76 21.83 12.21
C ARG A 14 9.73 21.06 11.39
N GLN A 15 8.99 20.14 12.02
CA GLN A 15 7.87 19.43 11.37
C GLN A 15 6.79 20.41 10.88
N GLU A 16 6.46 21.42 11.68
CA GLU A 16 5.47 22.43 11.31
C GLU A 16 5.91 23.22 10.06
N GLU A 17 7.18 23.64 9.98
CA GLU A 17 7.71 24.33 8.80
C GLU A 17 7.63 23.44 7.56
N LEU A 18 8.04 22.18 7.65
CA LEU A 18 8.00 21.22 6.55
C LEU A 18 6.55 20.92 6.11
N LEU A 19 5.62 20.76 7.05
CA LEU A 19 4.20 20.60 6.75
C LEU A 19 3.65 21.85 6.03
N ARG A 20 4.02 23.06 6.45
CA ARG A 20 3.63 24.30 5.76
C ARG A 20 4.24 24.39 4.35
N LYS A 21 5.49 23.96 4.16
CA LYS A 21 6.12 23.85 2.83
C LYS A 21 5.35 22.89 1.93
N LEU A 22 4.95 21.72 2.43
CA LEU A 22 4.13 20.76 1.68
C LEU A 22 2.76 21.31 1.28
N VAL A 23 2.11 22.07 2.18
CA VAL A 23 0.82 22.71 1.89
C VAL A 23 0.92 23.77 0.79
N ARG A 24 2.03 24.49 0.73
CA ARG A 24 2.28 25.55 -0.28
C ARG A 24 2.89 25.03 -1.57
N GLY A 25 3.37 23.78 -1.59
CA GLY A 25 4.07 23.19 -2.72
C GLY A 25 3.14 22.96 -3.91
N THR A 26 3.50 23.51 -5.06
CA THR A 26 2.71 23.41 -6.31
C THR A 26 2.79 22.02 -6.95
N THR A 27 3.90 21.31 -6.77
CA THR A 27 4.12 19.96 -7.30
C THR A 27 3.57 18.85 -6.39
N ILE A 28 3.07 19.21 -5.19
CA ILE A 28 2.62 18.22 -4.21
C ILE A 28 1.18 17.78 -4.55
N PRO A 29 0.89 16.46 -4.58
CA PRO A 29 -0.48 15.99 -4.76
C PRO A 29 -1.41 16.61 -3.72
N GLN A 30 -2.53 17.18 -4.17
CA GLN A 30 -3.50 17.88 -3.31
C GLN A 30 -3.94 17.05 -2.09
N ARG A 31 -4.04 15.71 -2.25
CA ARG A 31 -4.34 14.79 -1.15
C ARG A 31 -3.33 14.89 0.01
N LEU A 32 -2.04 15.04 -0.27
CA LEU A 32 -1.01 15.20 0.77
C LEU A 32 -1.12 16.58 1.42
N ALA A 33 -1.35 17.63 0.64
CA ALA A 33 -1.56 18.98 1.16
C ALA A 33 -2.75 19.05 2.13
N VAL A 34 -3.90 18.46 1.76
CA VAL A 34 -5.08 18.40 2.65
C VAL A 34 -4.77 17.63 3.94
N ARG A 35 -4.05 16.51 3.85
CA ARG A 35 -3.66 15.71 5.02
C ARG A 35 -2.68 16.46 5.92
N ALA A 36 -1.74 17.20 5.35
CA ALA A 36 -0.84 18.08 6.10
C ALA A 36 -1.60 19.22 6.80
N GLN A 37 -2.59 19.84 6.14
CA GLN A 37 -3.46 20.85 6.77
C GLN A 37 -4.25 20.28 7.95
N ILE A 38 -4.75 19.03 7.86
CA ILE A 38 -5.41 18.36 8.99
C ILE A 38 -4.46 18.26 10.19
N VAL A 39 -3.20 17.87 9.97
CA VAL A 39 -2.19 17.76 11.02
C VAL A 39 -1.88 19.12 11.64
N LEU A 40 -1.65 20.16 10.81
CA LEU A 40 -1.39 21.52 11.27
C LEU A 40 -2.53 22.09 12.13
N LEU A 41 -3.78 21.96 11.67
CA LEU A 41 -4.94 22.44 12.43
C LEU A 41 -5.14 21.65 13.73
N ALA A 42 -4.90 20.33 13.69
CA ALA A 42 -4.97 19.48 14.86
C ALA A 42 -3.90 19.83 15.91
N ALA A 43 -2.68 20.15 15.47
CA ALA A 43 -1.61 20.64 16.32
C ALA A 43 -1.91 22.02 16.91
N ALA A 44 -2.56 22.89 16.14
CA ALA A 44 -3.06 24.19 16.60
C ALA A 44 -4.31 24.10 17.50
N GLY A 45 -4.62 22.92 18.06
CA GLY A 45 -5.71 22.73 19.04
C GLY A 45 -7.12 22.66 18.44
N HIS A 46 -7.30 22.63 17.11
CA HIS A 46 -8.63 22.57 16.53
C HIS A 46 -9.30 21.21 16.78
N SER A 47 -10.60 21.26 17.10
CA SER A 47 -11.46 20.09 17.22
C SER A 47 -11.66 19.43 15.86
N SER A 48 -12.03 18.15 15.85
CA SER A 48 -12.32 17.46 14.58
C SER A 48 -13.49 18.11 13.82
N GLU A 49 -14.45 18.71 14.52
CA GLU A 49 -15.60 19.39 13.92
C GLU A 49 -15.18 20.71 13.25
N GLN A 50 -14.32 21.49 13.90
CA GLN A 50 -13.75 22.71 13.32
C GLN A 50 -12.95 22.39 12.05
N ILE A 51 -12.15 21.32 12.05
CA ILE A 51 -11.35 20.90 10.89
C ILE A 51 -12.25 20.47 9.72
N VAL A 52 -13.32 19.72 10.00
CA VAL A 52 -14.31 19.30 9.00
C VAL A 52 -14.91 20.52 8.29
N GLY A 53 -15.34 21.52 9.06
CA GLY A 53 -15.90 22.76 8.50
C GLY A 53 -14.91 23.58 7.69
N LYS A 54 -13.64 23.66 8.13
CA LYS A 54 -12.60 24.45 7.45
C LYS A 54 -12.12 23.82 6.14
N LEU A 55 -11.99 22.50 6.09
CA LEU A 55 -11.35 21.81 4.96
C LEU A 55 -12.35 21.07 4.05
N VAL A 56 -13.64 21.08 4.36
CA VAL A 56 -14.69 20.34 3.63
C VAL A 56 -14.31 18.84 3.52
N VAL A 57 -13.85 18.26 4.62
CA VAL A 57 -13.45 16.84 4.73
C VAL A 57 -14.38 16.08 5.66
N THR A 58 -14.34 14.75 5.64
CA THR A 58 -15.17 13.93 6.53
C THR A 58 -14.51 13.73 7.90
N ARG A 59 -15.33 13.62 8.96
CA ARG A 59 -14.84 13.35 10.33
C ARG A 59 -13.99 12.06 10.43
N PRO A 60 -14.35 10.93 9.78
CA PRO A 60 -13.48 9.74 9.75
C PRO A 60 -12.10 10.02 9.17
N MET A 61 -11.99 10.88 8.15
CA MET A 61 -10.71 11.25 7.56
C MET A 61 -9.84 12.02 8.53
N VAL A 62 -10.40 13.02 9.21
CA VAL A 62 -9.68 13.78 10.25
C VAL A 62 -9.17 12.85 11.34
N ARG A 63 -10.02 11.94 11.84
CA ARG A 63 -9.63 10.98 12.89
C ARG A 63 -8.53 10.03 12.43
N LYS A 64 -8.57 9.55 11.17
CA LYS A 64 -7.54 8.68 10.58
C LYS A 64 -6.18 9.36 10.63
N TRP A 65 -6.07 10.58 10.12
CA TRP A 65 -4.78 11.27 10.02
C TRP A 65 -4.24 11.74 11.35
N ARG A 66 -5.11 12.19 12.27
CA ARG A 66 -4.70 12.46 13.66
C ARG A 66 -4.09 11.22 14.31
N ARG A 67 -4.79 10.08 14.24
CA ARG A 67 -4.29 8.82 14.83
C ARG A 67 -2.99 8.37 14.19
N ARG A 68 -2.90 8.41 12.85
CA ARG A 68 -1.70 7.99 12.12
C ARG A 68 -0.51 8.87 12.46
N TRP A 69 -0.71 10.20 12.50
CA TRP A 69 0.35 11.12 12.89
C TRP A 69 0.84 10.89 14.31
N SER A 70 -0.08 10.78 15.28
CA SER A 70 0.27 10.49 16.68
C SER A 70 1.03 9.16 16.82
N ALA A 71 0.69 8.14 16.03
CA ALA A 71 1.37 6.85 16.05
C ALA A 71 2.76 6.86 15.38
N SER A 72 3.08 7.87 14.57
CA SER A 72 4.36 8.01 13.87
C SER A 72 5.31 9.01 14.54
N GLN A 73 4.97 9.55 15.71
CA GLN A 73 5.79 10.53 16.43
C GLN A 73 7.18 10.01 16.77
N ASP A 74 7.28 8.77 17.25
CA ASP A 74 8.57 8.17 17.60
C ASP A 74 9.47 8.00 16.38
N GLN A 75 8.88 7.62 15.23
CA GLN A 75 9.60 7.48 13.96
C GLN A 75 10.12 8.83 13.45
N LEU A 76 9.33 9.90 13.60
CA LEU A 76 9.74 11.25 13.22
C LEU A 76 10.84 11.79 14.13
N ARG A 77 10.79 11.49 15.45
CA ARG A 77 11.80 11.94 16.41
C ARG A 77 13.19 11.37 16.11
N VAL A 78 13.28 10.11 15.70
CA VAL A 78 14.55 9.48 15.32
C VAL A 78 15.18 10.20 14.12
N VAL A 79 14.40 10.42 13.05
CA VAL A 79 14.88 11.07 11.83
C VAL A 79 15.26 12.54 12.08
N GLU A 80 14.53 13.25 12.93
CA GLU A 80 14.84 14.65 13.25
C GLU A 80 16.17 14.85 13.98
N GLY A 81 16.63 13.84 14.74
CA GLY A 81 17.88 13.91 15.50
C GLY A 81 19.14 13.75 14.65
N GLU A 82 19.05 13.09 13.51
CA GLU A 82 20.21 12.63 12.74
C GLU A 82 20.23 13.12 11.29
N GLU A 83 19.10 13.61 10.75
CA GLU A 83 18.96 13.79 9.30
C GLU A 83 18.60 15.22 8.82
N SER A 84 18.86 15.46 7.54
CA SER A 84 18.59 16.72 6.82
C SER A 84 17.09 17.00 6.64
N ASP A 85 16.74 18.26 6.34
CA ASP A 85 15.34 18.67 6.10
C ASP A 85 14.65 17.87 4.99
N SER A 86 15.40 17.48 3.95
CA SER A 86 14.88 16.68 2.84
C SER A 86 14.44 15.29 3.30
N ALA A 87 15.22 14.65 4.18
CA ALA A 87 14.90 13.33 4.71
C ALA A 87 13.69 13.37 5.64
N VAL A 88 13.63 14.36 6.55
CA VAL A 88 12.46 14.58 7.41
C VAL A 88 11.22 14.83 6.55
N GLN A 89 11.32 15.63 5.49
CA GLN A 89 10.21 15.89 4.58
C GLN A 89 9.77 14.61 3.84
N SER A 90 10.70 13.79 3.36
CA SER A 90 10.39 12.50 2.73
C SER A 90 9.61 11.60 3.69
N ARG A 91 10.05 11.53 4.95
CA ARG A 91 9.39 10.74 6.00
C ARG A 91 7.98 11.25 6.30
N ILE A 92 7.79 12.56 6.36
CA ILE A 92 6.45 13.17 6.49
C ILE A 92 5.56 12.77 5.32
N CYS A 93 6.08 12.82 4.09
CA CYS A 93 5.34 12.41 2.89
C CYS A 93 4.91 10.93 2.96
N GLU A 94 5.77 10.02 3.42
CA GLU A 94 5.44 8.60 3.62
C GLU A 94 4.32 8.40 4.65
N ILE A 95 4.39 9.12 5.77
CA ILE A 95 3.36 9.07 6.82
C ILE A 95 2.03 9.56 6.26
N LEU A 96 2.04 10.60 5.41
CA LEU A 96 0.84 11.18 4.80
C LEU A 96 0.37 10.43 3.55
N ALA A 97 1.18 9.55 2.95
CA ALA A 97 0.82 8.72 1.80
C ALA A 97 -0.18 7.62 2.20
N ASP A 98 -0.94 7.08 1.25
CA ASP A 98 -1.78 5.93 1.56
C ASP A 98 -0.93 4.70 1.86
N ALA A 99 -1.34 3.89 2.84
CA ALA A 99 -0.72 2.59 3.05
C ALA A 99 -0.87 1.76 1.78
N PRO A 100 0.11 0.91 1.44
CA PRO A 100 -0.06 -0.09 0.39
C PRO A 100 -1.40 -0.78 0.58
N ARG A 101 -2.20 -0.84 -0.48
CA ARG A 101 -3.47 -1.55 -0.40
C ARG A 101 -3.13 -3.00 -0.10
N CYS A 102 -3.66 -3.53 1.00
CA CYS A 102 -3.75 -4.97 1.14
C CYS A 102 -4.75 -5.42 0.07
N GLY A 103 -4.24 -5.81 -1.10
CA GLY A 103 -5.06 -6.48 -2.09
C GLY A 103 -5.72 -7.71 -1.45
N ARG A 104 -6.73 -8.27 -2.13
CA ARG A 104 -7.17 -9.62 -1.77
C ARG A 104 -5.95 -10.54 -1.89
N PRO A 105 -5.63 -11.35 -0.86
CA PRO A 105 -4.61 -12.38 -0.99
C PRO A 105 -4.90 -13.22 -2.24
N SER A 106 -3.87 -13.60 -3.00
CA SER A 106 -4.10 -14.49 -4.15
C SER A 106 -4.62 -15.83 -3.62
N ASP A 107 -5.67 -16.36 -4.26
CA ASP A 107 -6.19 -17.70 -3.94
C ASP A 107 -5.18 -18.81 -4.35
N ILE A 108 -4.12 -18.45 -5.07
CA ILE A 108 -3.04 -19.32 -5.54
C ILE A 108 -1.74 -18.85 -4.88
N SER A 109 -1.05 -19.76 -4.20
CA SER A 109 0.19 -19.44 -3.49
C SER A 109 1.38 -19.29 -4.47
N PRO A 110 2.45 -18.58 -4.06
CA PRO A 110 3.67 -18.50 -4.87
C PRO A 110 4.26 -19.88 -5.19
N GLU A 111 4.21 -20.81 -4.24
CA GLU A 111 4.70 -22.19 -4.42
C GLU A 111 3.89 -22.92 -5.50
N GLN A 112 2.56 -22.80 -5.47
CA GLN A 112 1.70 -23.35 -6.52
C GLN A 112 2.00 -22.73 -7.89
N ILE A 113 2.28 -21.42 -7.95
CA ILE A 113 2.66 -20.76 -9.21
C ILE A 113 3.97 -21.35 -9.75
N LEU A 114 4.98 -21.53 -8.89
CA LEU A 114 6.27 -22.10 -9.29
C LEU A 114 6.11 -23.54 -9.80
N GLU A 115 5.31 -24.37 -9.13
CA GLU A 115 5.03 -25.74 -9.59
C GLU A 115 4.27 -25.76 -10.94
N ILE A 116 3.35 -24.82 -11.16
CA ILE A 116 2.66 -24.65 -12.45
C ILE A 116 3.65 -24.24 -13.55
N ILE A 117 4.58 -23.33 -13.26
CA ILE A 117 5.62 -22.91 -14.20
C ILE A 117 6.56 -24.07 -14.51
N ALA A 118 6.94 -24.87 -13.49
CA ALA A 118 7.80 -26.03 -13.67
C ALA A 118 7.20 -27.04 -14.67
N ILE A 119 5.89 -27.31 -14.60
CA ILE A 119 5.20 -28.15 -15.60
C ILE A 119 5.42 -27.61 -17.01
N ALA A 120 5.28 -26.31 -17.23
CA ALA A 120 5.43 -25.71 -18.55
C ALA A 120 6.88 -25.78 -19.08
N CYS A 121 7.86 -25.91 -18.20
CA CYS A 121 9.28 -26.07 -18.55
C CYS A 121 9.69 -27.54 -18.77
N GLU A 122 8.85 -28.51 -18.39
CA GLU A 122 9.11 -29.92 -18.66
C GLU A 122 8.85 -30.26 -20.13
N ASP A 123 9.52 -31.29 -20.64
CA ASP A 123 9.17 -31.87 -21.94
C ASP A 123 7.91 -32.75 -21.80
N PRO A 124 6.81 -32.45 -22.52
CA PRO A 124 5.61 -33.28 -22.52
C PRO A 124 5.86 -34.77 -22.79
N GLU A 125 6.86 -35.10 -23.62
CA GLU A 125 7.19 -36.50 -23.96
C GLU A 125 7.73 -37.25 -22.75
N THR A 126 8.57 -36.59 -21.95
CA THR A 126 9.09 -37.13 -20.68
C THR A 126 7.97 -37.30 -19.66
N ALA A 127 6.94 -36.44 -19.70
CA ALA A 127 5.72 -36.55 -18.90
C ALA A 127 4.67 -37.53 -19.49
N GLN A 128 5.02 -38.30 -20.53
CA GLN A 128 4.15 -39.28 -21.21
C GLN A 128 2.85 -38.65 -21.73
N ARG A 129 2.96 -37.49 -22.37
CA ARG A 129 1.83 -36.76 -22.97
C ARG A 129 1.85 -36.89 -24.50
N PRO A 130 0.69 -36.99 -25.16
CA PRO A 130 0.59 -37.21 -26.61
C PRO A 130 0.69 -35.89 -27.41
N PHE A 131 1.50 -34.93 -26.98
CA PHE A 131 1.68 -33.63 -27.66
C PHE A 131 3.11 -33.12 -27.49
N SER A 132 3.60 -32.33 -28.45
CA SER A 132 5.00 -31.88 -28.51
C SER A 132 5.28 -30.55 -27.79
N HIS A 133 4.26 -29.85 -27.29
CA HIS A 133 4.43 -28.59 -26.55
C HIS A 133 3.30 -28.38 -25.56
N TRP A 134 3.59 -27.69 -24.46
CA TRP A 134 2.60 -27.28 -23.48
C TRP A 134 1.81 -26.05 -23.96
N THR A 135 0.50 -26.19 -24.16
CA THR A 135 -0.42 -25.06 -24.20
C THR A 135 -0.86 -24.66 -22.79
N PRO A 136 -1.29 -23.40 -22.54
CA PRO A 136 -1.81 -23.00 -21.23
C PRO A 136 -2.98 -23.87 -20.73
N GLY A 137 -3.78 -24.41 -21.64
CA GLY A 137 -4.87 -25.34 -21.31
C GLY A 137 -4.40 -26.73 -20.92
N GLU A 138 -3.27 -27.19 -21.45
CA GLU A 138 -2.66 -28.46 -21.05
C GLU A 138 -1.96 -28.35 -19.71
N VAL A 139 -1.22 -27.26 -19.48
CA VAL A 139 -0.61 -26.97 -18.18
C VAL A 139 -1.70 -26.89 -17.11
N ALA A 140 -2.80 -26.17 -17.36
CA ALA A 140 -3.93 -26.12 -16.41
C ALA A 140 -4.48 -27.51 -16.04
N ARG A 141 -4.69 -28.38 -17.03
CA ARG A 141 -5.16 -29.75 -16.81
C ARG A 141 -4.13 -30.58 -16.05
N GLU A 142 -2.85 -30.39 -16.35
CA GLU A 142 -1.76 -31.10 -15.68
C GLU A 142 -1.59 -30.67 -14.23
N SER A 143 -1.72 -29.37 -13.93
CA SER A 143 -1.64 -28.84 -12.57
C SER A 143 -2.75 -29.41 -11.67
N VAL A 144 -3.96 -29.57 -12.20
CA VAL A 144 -5.06 -30.24 -11.49
C VAL A 144 -4.77 -31.73 -11.32
N ARG A 145 -4.28 -32.40 -12.38
CA ARG A 145 -3.95 -33.84 -12.35
C ARG A 145 -2.88 -34.18 -11.32
N ARG A 146 -1.84 -33.34 -11.18
CA ARG A 146 -0.75 -33.52 -10.21
C ARG A 146 -1.15 -33.10 -8.79
N GLY A 147 -2.35 -32.59 -8.58
CA GLY A 147 -2.85 -32.19 -7.26
C GLY A 147 -2.28 -30.87 -6.74
N ILE A 148 -1.65 -30.07 -7.60
CA ILE A 148 -1.05 -28.78 -7.24
C ILE A 148 -2.15 -27.77 -6.86
N ILE A 149 -3.28 -27.82 -7.59
CA ILE A 149 -4.43 -26.94 -7.36
C ILE A 149 -5.75 -27.65 -7.72
N GLU A 150 -6.82 -27.37 -6.98
CA GLU A 150 -8.14 -27.99 -7.20
C GLU A 150 -8.76 -27.58 -8.54
N SER A 151 -8.65 -26.29 -8.89
CA SER A 151 -9.09 -25.78 -10.18
C SER A 151 -8.33 -24.51 -10.56
N ILE A 152 -8.07 -24.34 -11.86
CA ILE A 152 -7.44 -23.13 -12.38
C ILE A 152 -7.94 -22.83 -13.79
N SER A 153 -8.16 -21.55 -14.08
CA SER A 153 -8.53 -21.12 -15.42
C SER A 153 -7.31 -21.12 -16.34
N THR A 154 -7.50 -21.47 -17.62
CA THR A 154 -6.44 -21.41 -18.64
C THR A 154 -5.84 -20.00 -18.76
N ARG A 155 -6.65 -18.96 -18.54
CA ARG A 155 -6.22 -17.56 -18.54
C ARG A 155 -5.32 -17.21 -17.34
N SER A 156 -5.53 -17.84 -16.19
CA SER A 156 -4.65 -17.67 -15.02
C SER A 156 -3.26 -18.24 -15.32
N VAL A 157 -3.21 -19.45 -15.90
CA VAL A 157 -1.96 -20.07 -16.36
C VAL A 157 -1.27 -19.20 -17.40
N ASP A 158 -2.00 -18.74 -18.42
CA ASP A 158 -1.46 -17.83 -19.45
C ASP A 158 -0.86 -16.55 -18.84
N ARG A 159 -1.47 -16.00 -17.78
CA ARG A 159 -0.90 -14.86 -17.05
C ARG A 159 0.39 -15.19 -16.32
N PHE A 160 0.49 -16.36 -15.70
CA PHE A 160 1.72 -16.81 -15.02
C PHE A 160 2.86 -16.98 -16.02
N LEU A 161 2.60 -17.65 -17.16
CA LEU A 161 3.61 -17.88 -18.20
C LEU A 161 4.04 -16.60 -18.93
N LYS A 162 3.16 -15.59 -19.03
CA LYS A 162 3.51 -14.27 -19.58
C LYS A 162 4.28 -13.39 -18.60
N GLY A 163 4.02 -13.54 -17.30
CA GLY A 163 4.66 -12.76 -16.25
C GLY A 163 6.15 -13.07 -16.06
N ASP A 164 6.61 -14.25 -16.52
CA ASP A 164 8.00 -14.71 -16.42
C ASP A 164 8.92 -14.14 -17.54
N ARG A 165 8.37 -13.32 -18.45
CA ARG A 165 9.12 -12.60 -19.48
C ARG A 165 9.46 -11.17 -19.04
N SER A 166 10.18 -11.01 -17.93
CA SER A 166 10.77 -9.73 -17.51
C SER A 166 12.26 -9.88 -17.23
#